data_AF-A0A7G2IIZ4-F1
#
_entry.id   AF-A0A7G2IIZ4-F1
#
_cell.length_a   1.000
_cell.length_b   1.000
_cell.length_c   1.000
_cell.angle_alpha   90.00
_cell.angle_beta   90.00
_cell.angle_gamma   90.00
#
_symmetry.space_group_name_H-M   'P 1'
#
loop_
_entity.id
_entity.type
_entity.pdbx_description
1 polymer ?
#
loop_
_entity_poly.entity_id
_entity_poly.type
_entity_poly.pdbx_seq_one_letter_code
_entity_poly.pdbx_strand_id
1 'polypeptide(L)'
;MSSVIEDTQPCGSASLSLLQRISYGSLDVAGNLLYCFGSTYILYFYTDVAGISLAVAGVILLLARIVDGIDAPIWGIIIDKTRSRYGKCRPWFLWLPLPFGVFSALSFWSPDISMTGKAIYAAISYMIASILFTGLNTPLSAILPLMTLSPKERLVLNSWRMTGGQVGVLLMNATALPLVAFLGNGNDHAGFIYTAILFAVISCSLTLFAF
;
A
#
# COMPACT_ATOMS: atom_id res chain seq x y z
N MET A 1 42.56 7.56 34.12
CA MET A 1 41.40 7.96 34.95
C MET A 1 41.43 9.48 35.01
N SER A 2 40.31 10.13 34.65
CA SER A 2 40.05 11.58 34.74
C SER A 2 40.45 12.46 33.54
N SER A 3 39.53 12.57 32.57
CA SER A 3 39.21 13.76 31.71
C SER A 3 38.43 13.30 30.45
N VAL A 4 37.34 12.57 30.61
CA VAL A 4 35.97 13.10 30.40
C VAL A 4 35.90 14.64 30.31
N ILE A 5 35.25 15.11 29.23
CA ILE A 5 34.75 16.48 28.93
C ILE A 5 35.66 17.33 28.00
N GLU A 6 35.47 17.16 26.68
CA GLU A 6 35.70 18.11 25.56
C GLU A 6 35.78 17.26 24.28
N ASP A 7 34.68 16.82 23.71
CA ASP A 7 34.02 17.55 22.61
C ASP A 7 32.54 17.12 22.54
N THR A 8 31.69 17.74 23.34
CA THR A 8 30.26 17.81 23.03
C THR A 8 30.08 18.84 21.92
N GLN A 9 30.42 18.44 20.69
CA GLN A 9 29.87 19.08 19.50
C GLN A 9 28.34 19.03 19.65
N PRO A 10 27.61 20.16 19.57
CA PRO A 10 26.17 20.11 19.45
C PRO A 10 25.89 19.39 18.14
N CYS A 11 25.39 18.15 18.23
CA CYS A 11 25.05 17.34 17.06
C CYS A 11 24.01 18.13 16.28
N GLY A 12 24.48 18.86 15.26
CA GLY A 12 23.68 19.75 14.46
C GLY A 12 22.48 18.96 13.96
N SER A 13 21.31 19.55 14.15
CA SER A 13 20.06 19.09 13.55
C SER A 13 20.25 19.01 12.04
N ALA A 14 20.73 17.88 11.53
CA ALA A 14 20.60 17.54 10.12
C ALA A 14 19.13 17.19 9.92
N SER A 15 18.29 18.23 9.95
CA SER A 15 16.88 18.12 9.62
C SER A 15 16.78 17.39 8.30
N LEU A 16 16.14 16.22 8.31
CA LEU A 16 15.94 15.43 7.08
C LEU A 16 15.46 16.35 5.97
N SER A 17 16.12 16.28 4.82
CA SER A 17 15.86 17.14 3.67
C SER A 17 14.36 17.14 3.36
N LEU A 18 13.80 18.30 3.01
CA LEU A 18 12.41 18.42 2.56
C LEU A 18 12.08 17.39 1.47
N LEU A 19 13.05 17.07 0.62
CA LEU A 19 12.93 16.04 -0.40
C LEU A 19 12.69 14.65 0.22
N GLN A 20 13.43 14.27 1.26
CA GLN A 20 13.24 12.98 1.94
C GLN A 20 11.89 12.90 2.66
N ARG A 21 11.39 14.01 3.19
CA ARG A 21 10.06 14.07 3.83
C ARG A 21 8.94 13.91 2.80
N ILE A 22 9.09 14.54 1.64
CA ILE A 22 8.13 14.46 0.53
C ILE A 22 8.17 13.06 -0.10
N SER A 23 9.35 12.49 -0.36
CA SER A 23 9.52 11.11 -0.83
C SER A 23 8.91 10.10 0.13
N TYR A 24 9.06 10.31 1.44
CA TYR A 24 8.45 9.45 2.44
C TYR A 24 6.91 9.57 2.46
N GLY A 25 6.36 10.78 2.28
CA GLY A 25 4.93 10.99 2.13
C GLY A 25 4.37 10.38 0.84
N SER A 26 5.10 10.44 -0.28
CA SER A 26 4.65 9.89 -1.56
C SER A 26 4.55 8.36 -1.57
N LEU A 27 5.36 7.68 -0.74
CA LEU A 27 5.21 6.23 -0.51
C LEU A 27 3.85 5.90 0.12
N ASP A 28 3.41 6.71 1.08
CA ASP A 28 2.13 6.51 1.77
C ASP A 28 0.95 6.91 0.86
N VAL A 29 1.11 7.94 0.00
CA VAL A 29 0.16 8.28 -1.07
C VAL A 29 -0.03 7.08 -1.99
N ALA A 30 1.06 6.51 -2.51
CA ALA A 30 1.06 5.41 -3.46
C ALA A 30 0.37 4.15 -2.89
N GLY A 31 0.73 3.77 -1.67
CA GLY A 31 0.14 2.60 -1.01
C GLY A 31 -1.35 2.78 -0.72
N ASN A 32 -1.75 3.92 -0.14
CA ASN A 32 -3.14 4.17 0.22
C ASN A 32 -4.06 4.34 -0.99
N LEU A 33 -3.55 4.84 -2.11
CA LEU A 33 -4.35 5.01 -3.32
C LEU A 33 -4.87 3.67 -3.87
N LEU A 34 -4.02 2.64 -4.02
CA LEU A 34 -4.48 1.30 -4.42
C LEU A 34 -5.27 0.60 -3.33
N TYR A 35 -4.81 0.69 -2.08
CA TYR A 35 -5.48 0.04 -0.96
C TYR A 35 -6.91 0.54 -0.79
N CYS A 36 -7.12 1.86 -0.85
CA CYS A 36 -8.44 2.44 -0.74
C CYS A 36 -9.32 2.07 -1.95
N PHE A 37 -8.75 2.02 -3.16
CA PHE A 37 -9.47 1.53 -4.33
C PHE A 37 -9.92 0.08 -4.19
N GLY A 38 -9.03 -0.81 -3.76
CA GLY A 38 -9.37 -2.18 -3.40
C GLY A 38 -10.44 -2.22 -2.31
N SER A 39 -10.22 -1.62 -1.16
CA SER A 39 -11.13 -1.74 -0.02
C SER A 39 -12.52 -1.13 -0.27
N THR A 40 -12.64 -0.08 -1.09
CA THR A 40 -13.92 0.62 -1.32
C THR A 40 -14.69 0.04 -2.49
N TYR A 41 -14.02 -0.28 -3.61
CA TYR A 41 -14.71 -0.67 -4.85
C TYR A 41 -14.74 -2.16 -5.09
N ILE A 42 -13.97 -2.98 -4.37
CA ILE A 42 -13.97 -4.44 -4.59
C ILE A 42 -15.33 -5.06 -4.28
N LEU A 43 -16.06 -4.57 -3.28
CA LEU A 43 -17.39 -5.09 -2.94
C LEU A 43 -18.36 -4.84 -4.09
N TYR A 44 -18.39 -3.60 -4.58
CA TYR A 44 -19.19 -3.21 -5.74
C TYR A 44 -18.82 -4.01 -6.99
N PHE A 45 -17.53 -4.21 -7.24
CA PHE A 45 -17.06 -5.04 -8.34
C PHE A 45 -17.53 -6.50 -8.18
N TYR A 46 -17.51 -7.07 -6.98
CA TYR A 46 -17.99 -8.44 -6.77
C TYR A 46 -19.51 -8.56 -6.92
N THR A 47 -20.28 -7.60 -6.44
CA THR A 47 -21.75 -7.67 -6.47
C THR A 47 -22.33 -7.28 -7.82
N ASP A 48 -21.97 -6.10 -8.32
CA ASP A 48 -22.63 -5.46 -9.45
C ASP A 48 -21.97 -5.83 -10.79
N VAL A 49 -20.66 -6.07 -10.79
CA VAL A 49 -19.90 -6.37 -12.01
C VAL A 49 -19.71 -7.90 -12.18
N ALA A 50 -19.20 -8.59 -11.18
CA ALA A 50 -18.97 -10.04 -11.24
C ALA A 50 -20.23 -10.89 -10.96
N GLY A 51 -21.31 -10.28 -10.45
CA GLY A 51 -22.58 -10.95 -10.16
C GLY A 51 -22.55 -11.88 -8.94
N ILE A 52 -21.53 -11.81 -8.09
CA ILE A 52 -21.41 -12.61 -6.86
C ILE A 52 -22.45 -12.12 -5.85
N SER A 53 -23.09 -13.03 -5.11
CA SER A 53 -24.05 -12.62 -4.09
C SER A 53 -23.38 -11.79 -2.99
N LEU A 54 -24.09 -10.77 -2.50
CA LEU A 54 -23.60 -9.87 -1.46
C LEU A 54 -23.15 -10.63 -0.19
N ALA A 55 -23.85 -11.71 0.17
CA ALA A 55 -23.49 -12.55 1.31
C ALA A 55 -22.12 -13.22 1.12
N VAL A 56 -21.85 -13.78 -0.06
CA VAL A 56 -20.57 -14.43 -0.35
C VAL A 56 -19.45 -13.41 -0.43
N ALA A 57 -19.68 -12.28 -1.11
CA ALA A 57 -18.70 -11.18 -1.17
C ALA A 57 -18.35 -10.66 0.23
N GLY A 58 -19.33 -10.50 1.11
CA GLY A 58 -19.11 -10.11 2.51
C GLY A 58 -18.26 -11.12 3.29
N VAL A 59 -18.50 -12.42 3.12
CA VAL A 59 -17.67 -13.47 3.74
C VAL A 59 -16.23 -13.44 3.21
N ILE A 60 -16.03 -13.22 1.92
CA ILE A 60 -14.68 -13.08 1.33
C ILE A 60 -13.93 -11.92 1.98
N LEU A 61 -14.57 -10.75 2.12
CA LEU A 61 -13.95 -9.60 2.75
C LEU A 61 -13.68 -9.81 4.23
N LEU A 62 -14.57 -10.52 4.94
CA LEU A 62 -14.36 -10.88 6.34
C LEU A 62 -13.16 -11.82 6.50
N LEU A 63 -13.04 -12.84 5.66
CA LEU A 63 -11.89 -13.75 5.67
C LEU A 63 -10.59 -13.02 5.38
N ALA A 64 -10.59 -12.10 4.41
CA ALA A 64 -9.42 -11.27 4.13
C ALA A 64 -8.99 -10.46 5.35
N ARG A 65 -9.92 -9.88 6.13
CA ARG A 65 -9.59 -9.16 7.37
C ARG A 65 -9.01 -10.05 8.46
N ILE A 66 -9.44 -11.31 8.55
CA ILE A 66 -8.84 -12.29 9.48
C ILE A 66 -7.40 -12.57 9.08
N VAL A 67 -7.15 -12.76 7.78
CA VAL A 67 -5.81 -12.98 7.24
C VAL A 67 -4.92 -11.75 7.44
N ASP A 68 -5.45 -10.54 7.27
CA ASP A 68 -4.77 -9.26 7.58
C ASP A 68 -4.39 -9.13 9.06
N GLY A 69 -5.06 -9.86 9.96
CA GLY A 69 -4.68 -9.92 11.37
C GLY A 69 -3.46 -10.81 11.63
N ILE A 70 -3.26 -11.82 10.77
CA ILE A 70 -2.20 -12.85 10.91
C ILE A 70 -0.97 -12.47 10.09
N ASP A 71 -1.14 -11.85 8.93
CA ASP A 71 -0.04 -11.44 8.05
C ASP A 71 0.81 -10.30 8.65
N ALA A 72 0.23 -9.41 9.45
CA ALA A 72 0.90 -8.29 10.08
C ALA A 72 2.08 -8.72 10.98
N PRO A 73 1.92 -9.65 11.94
CA PRO A 73 3.05 -10.16 12.71
C PRO A 73 4.03 -10.98 11.87
N ILE A 74 3.56 -11.71 10.85
CA ILE A 74 4.43 -12.49 9.94
C ILE A 74 5.39 -11.53 9.20
N TRP A 75 4.86 -10.46 8.61
CA TRP A 75 5.64 -9.43 7.95
C TRP A 75 6.60 -8.73 8.91
N GLY A 76 6.16 -8.47 10.15
CA GLY A 76 7.04 -7.96 11.20
C GLY A 76 8.26 -8.84 11.44
N ILE A 77 8.08 -10.16 11.56
CA ILE A 77 9.16 -11.12 11.76
C ILE A 77 10.08 -11.20 10.52
N ILE A 78 9.49 -11.21 9.32
CA ILE A 78 10.24 -11.26 8.05
C ILE A 78 11.16 -10.04 7.92
N ILE A 79 10.64 -8.85 8.20
CA ILE A 79 11.41 -7.60 8.12
C ILE A 79 12.52 -7.57 9.17
N ASP A 80 12.25 -8.02 10.40
CA ASP A 80 13.28 -8.04 11.44
C ASP A 80 14.43 -9.02 11.12
N LYS A 81 14.11 -10.17 10.51
CA LYS A 81 15.09 -11.16 10.06
C LYS A 81 15.82 -10.76 8.76
N THR A 82 15.34 -9.76 8.03
CA THR A 82 15.94 -9.35 6.75
C THR A 82 17.26 -8.60 6.98
N ARG A 83 18.40 -9.24 6.67
CA ARG A 83 19.73 -8.60 6.64
C ARG A 83 20.16 -8.34 5.20
N SER A 84 19.97 -7.11 4.72
CA SER A 84 20.38 -6.69 3.38
C SER A 84 21.41 -5.55 3.42
N ARG A 85 22.27 -5.49 2.39
CA ARG A 85 23.34 -4.47 2.22
C ARG A 85 22.80 -3.03 2.15
N TYR A 86 21.52 -2.87 1.78
CA TYR A 86 20.83 -1.57 1.67
C TYR A 86 19.94 -1.24 2.88
N GLY A 87 20.00 -2.03 3.96
CA GLY A 87 19.18 -1.89 5.16
C GLY A 87 17.97 -2.82 5.21
N LYS A 88 17.28 -2.87 6.36
CA LYS A 88 16.19 -3.83 6.63
C LYS A 88 14.93 -3.60 5.76
N CYS A 89 14.60 -2.35 5.45
CA CYS A 89 13.31 -1.97 4.85
C CYS A 89 13.37 -1.63 3.35
N ARG A 90 14.52 -1.15 2.85
CA ARG A 90 14.65 -0.63 1.47
C ARG A 90 14.41 -1.65 0.34
N PRO A 91 14.87 -2.92 0.43
CA PRO A 91 14.66 -3.90 -0.64
C PRO A 91 13.17 -4.17 -0.91
N TRP A 92 12.34 -4.11 0.13
CA TRP A 92 10.91 -4.38 0.04
C TRP A 92 10.18 -3.33 -0.80
N PHE A 93 10.59 -2.06 -0.74
CA PHE A 93 10.02 -0.98 -1.57
C PHE A 93 10.38 -1.07 -3.05
N LEU A 94 11.41 -1.83 -3.42
CA LEU A 94 11.77 -2.03 -4.82
C LEU A 94 11.03 -3.23 -5.43
N TRP A 95 10.90 -4.32 -4.65
CA TRP A 95 10.41 -5.60 -5.15
C TRP A 95 8.91 -5.84 -4.94
N LEU A 96 8.28 -5.28 -3.89
CA LEU A 96 6.86 -5.51 -3.61
C LEU A 96 5.85 -4.63 -4.37
N PRO A 97 6.15 -3.40 -4.84
CA PRO A 97 5.14 -2.57 -5.51
C PRO A 97 4.66 -3.18 -6.82
N LEU A 98 5.55 -3.86 -7.54
CA LEU A 98 5.25 -4.52 -8.81
C LEU A 98 4.28 -5.69 -8.63
N PRO A 99 4.56 -6.72 -7.79
CA PRO A 99 3.59 -7.78 -7.53
C PRO A 99 2.31 -7.23 -6.89
N PHE A 100 2.40 -6.24 -5.99
CA PHE A 100 1.21 -5.62 -5.41
C PHE A 100 0.30 -5.03 -6.48
N GLY A 101 0.84 -4.22 -7.39
CA GLY A 101 0.08 -3.63 -8.49
C GLY A 101 -0.53 -4.68 -9.42
N VAL A 102 0.22 -5.73 -9.76
CA VAL A 102 -0.27 -6.84 -10.60
C VAL A 102 -1.42 -7.58 -9.91
N PHE A 103 -1.26 -7.97 -8.64
CA PHE A 103 -2.30 -8.69 -7.91
C PHE A 103 -3.52 -7.83 -7.62
N SER A 104 -3.34 -6.54 -7.34
CA SER A 104 -4.47 -5.61 -7.24
C SER A 104 -5.24 -5.50 -8.54
N ALA A 105 -4.57 -5.42 -9.70
CA ALA A 105 -5.26 -5.44 -11.00
C ALA A 105 -5.97 -6.78 -11.26
N LEU A 106 -5.35 -7.90 -10.88
CA LEU A 106 -5.95 -9.24 -10.97
C LEU A 106 -7.20 -9.38 -10.07
N SER A 107 -7.25 -8.72 -8.91
CA SER A 107 -8.45 -8.72 -8.05
C SER A 107 -9.68 -8.11 -8.73
N PHE A 108 -9.46 -7.17 -9.66
CA PHE A 108 -10.52 -6.58 -10.49
C PHE A 108 -10.74 -7.34 -11.81
N TRP A 109 -10.07 -8.47 -12.03
CA TRP A 109 -10.35 -9.33 -13.17
C TRP A 109 -11.32 -10.44 -12.77
N SER A 110 -12.45 -10.56 -13.48
CA SER A 110 -13.38 -11.68 -13.30
C SER A 110 -13.23 -12.65 -14.47
N PRO A 111 -12.60 -13.83 -14.28
CA PRO A 111 -12.60 -14.87 -15.32
C PRO A 111 -14.01 -15.47 -15.47
N ASP A 112 -14.45 -15.74 -16.71
CA ASP A 112 -15.76 -16.35 -17.00
C ASP A 112 -15.79 -17.85 -16.68
N ILE A 113 -15.78 -18.15 -15.38
CA ILE A 113 -15.92 -19.49 -14.81
C ILE A 113 -17.24 -19.61 -14.02
N SER A 114 -17.50 -20.80 -13.47
CA SER A 114 -18.67 -21.02 -12.60
C SER A 114 -18.71 -20.04 -11.43
N MET A 115 -19.91 -19.73 -10.91
CA MET A 115 -20.09 -18.76 -9.82
C MET A 115 -19.19 -19.06 -8.60
N THR A 116 -19.08 -20.33 -8.23
CA THR A 116 -18.19 -20.79 -7.14
C THR A 116 -16.72 -20.55 -7.47
N GLY A 117 -16.32 -20.80 -8.72
CA GLY A 117 -14.96 -20.52 -9.18
C GLY A 117 -14.62 -19.02 -9.14
N LYS A 118 -15.56 -18.16 -9.57
CA LYS A 118 -15.40 -16.70 -9.53
C LYS A 118 -15.18 -16.22 -8.09
N ALA A 119 -15.96 -16.73 -7.14
CA ALA A 119 -15.82 -16.40 -5.73
C ALA A 119 -14.48 -16.84 -5.12
N ILE A 120 -14.00 -18.05 -5.45
CA ILE A 120 -12.70 -18.54 -4.97
C ILE A 120 -11.56 -17.71 -5.57
N TYR A 121 -11.62 -17.39 -6.87
CA TYR A 121 -10.62 -16.55 -7.52
C TYR A 121 -10.56 -15.15 -6.91
N ALA A 122 -11.73 -14.52 -6.72
CA ALA A 122 -11.88 -13.23 -6.05
C ALA A 122 -11.28 -13.25 -4.63
N ALA A 123 -11.54 -14.30 -3.86
CA ALA A 123 -10.98 -14.45 -2.53
C ALA A 123 -9.46 -14.54 -2.54
N ILE A 124 -8.89 -15.43 -3.38
CA ILE A 124 -7.45 -15.66 -3.42
C ILE A 124 -6.70 -14.42 -3.92
N SER A 125 -7.15 -13.82 -5.03
CA SER A 125 -6.51 -12.65 -5.62
C SER A 125 -6.50 -11.46 -4.66
N TYR A 126 -7.64 -11.17 -4.03
CA TYR A 126 -7.75 -10.09 -3.04
C TYR A 126 -6.90 -10.35 -1.81
N MET A 127 -6.87 -11.58 -1.32
CA MET A 127 -6.07 -11.96 -0.15
C MET A 127 -4.56 -11.81 -0.42
N ILE A 128 -4.10 -12.20 -1.62
CA ILE A 128 -2.70 -11.97 -2.03
C ILE A 128 -2.41 -10.47 -2.13
N ALA A 129 -3.31 -9.68 -2.72
CA ALA A 129 -3.15 -8.24 -2.82
C ALA A 129 -3.05 -7.57 -1.43
N SER A 130 -3.90 -7.99 -0.47
CA SER A 130 -3.83 -7.53 0.91
C SER A 130 -2.50 -7.89 1.58
N ILE A 131 -2.04 -9.14 1.47
CA ILE A 131 -0.76 -9.58 2.07
C ILE A 131 0.41 -8.74 1.51
N LEU A 132 0.40 -8.45 0.21
CA LEU A 132 1.43 -7.61 -0.41
C LEU A 132 1.36 -6.16 0.05
N PHE A 133 0.16 -5.62 0.25
CA PHE A 133 -0.04 -4.30 0.84
C PHE A 133 0.52 -4.23 2.27
N THR A 134 0.22 -5.21 3.12
CA THR A 134 0.77 -5.28 4.48
C THR A 134 2.30 -5.33 4.45
N GLY A 135 2.87 -6.07 3.49
CA GLY A 135 4.31 -6.12 3.25
C GLY A 135 4.94 -4.80 2.80
N LEU A 136 4.17 -3.88 2.17
CA LEU A 136 4.62 -2.53 1.84
C LEU A 136 4.44 -1.55 3.01
N ASN A 137 3.34 -1.67 3.75
CA ASN A 137 2.99 -0.75 4.84
C ASN A 137 3.83 -0.99 6.10
N THR A 138 4.13 -2.25 6.42
CA THR A 138 4.95 -2.63 7.59
C THR A 138 6.37 -2.03 7.55
N PRO A 139 7.17 -2.18 6.48
CA PRO A 139 8.50 -1.58 6.41
C PRO A 139 8.44 -0.05 6.35
N LEU A 140 7.34 0.51 5.83
CA LEU A 140 7.12 1.97 5.82
C LEU A 140 6.99 2.49 7.25
N SER A 141 6.18 1.84 8.06
CA SER A 141 6.05 2.21 9.47
C SER A 141 7.32 1.91 10.28
N ALA A 142 8.08 0.86 9.90
CA ALA A 142 9.30 0.43 10.60
C ALA A 142 10.54 1.29 10.29
N ILE A 143 10.63 1.95 9.12
CA ILE A 143 11.77 2.80 8.78
C ILE A 143 11.74 4.14 9.52
N LEU A 144 10.56 4.61 9.95
CA LEU A 144 10.37 5.86 10.68
C LEU A 144 11.28 6.01 11.92
N PRO A 145 11.33 5.08 12.89
CA PRO A 145 12.24 5.15 14.03
C PRO A 145 13.72 4.99 13.66
N LEU A 146 14.04 4.42 12.49
CA LEU A 146 15.41 4.25 12.03
C LEU A 146 15.97 5.52 11.37
N MET A 147 15.12 6.45 10.92
CA MET A 147 15.54 7.68 10.23
C MET A 147 15.88 8.83 11.18
N THR A 148 15.29 8.90 12.37
CA THR A 148 15.58 9.95 13.35
C THR A 148 15.46 9.44 14.78
N LEU A 149 16.42 9.83 15.62
CA LEU A 149 16.41 9.56 17.06
C LEU A 149 15.60 10.61 17.85
N SER A 150 15.21 11.73 17.21
CA SER A 150 14.51 12.79 17.91
C SER A 150 12.98 12.56 17.91
N PRO A 151 12.31 12.59 19.08
CA PRO A 151 10.85 12.42 19.15
C PRO A 151 10.08 13.48 18.35
N LYS A 152 10.60 14.72 18.31
CA LYS A 152 9.97 15.83 17.59
C LYS A 152 9.99 15.64 16.07
N GLU A 153 11.13 15.26 15.48
CA GLU A 153 11.18 15.01 14.03
C GLU A 153 10.40 13.76 13.65
N ARG A 154 10.38 12.73 14.51
CA ARG A 154 9.55 11.54 14.29
C ARG A 154 8.06 11.89 14.19
N LEU A 155 7.59 12.79 15.05
CA LEU A 155 6.23 13.32 15.02
C LEU A 155 5.95 14.07 13.70
N VAL A 156 6.87 14.94 13.28
CA VAL A 156 6.76 15.68 12.01
C VAL A 156 6.71 14.73 10.82
N LEU A 157 7.61 13.75 10.75
CA LEU A 157 7.62 12.74 9.68
C LEU A 157 6.35 11.89 9.66
N ASN A 158 5.82 11.50 10.83
CA ASN A 158 4.57 10.77 10.90
C ASN A 158 3.40 11.62 10.40
N SER A 159 3.37 12.92 10.74
CA SER A 159 2.37 13.84 10.20
C SER A 159 2.48 13.95 8.68
N TRP A 160 3.69 14.12 8.12
CA TRP A 160 3.90 14.12 6.67
C TRP A 160 3.43 12.83 6.00
N ARG A 161 3.70 11.67 6.62
CA ARG A 161 3.20 10.38 6.16
C ARG A 161 1.69 10.33 6.14
N MET A 162 1.04 10.63 7.26
CA MET A 162 -0.43 10.57 7.36
C MET A 162 -1.11 11.56 6.41
N THR A 163 -0.56 12.76 6.26
CA THR A 163 -1.05 13.72 5.26
C THR A 163 -0.91 13.15 3.85
N GLY A 164 0.21 12.52 3.52
CA GLY A 164 0.39 11.80 2.25
C GLY A 164 -0.67 10.73 2.02
N GLY A 165 -0.91 9.85 3.00
CA GLY A 165 -1.94 8.84 2.92
C GLY A 165 -3.33 9.41 2.65
N GLN A 166 -3.71 10.49 3.34
CA GLN A 166 -5.00 11.14 3.13
C GLN A 166 -5.10 11.82 1.77
N VAL A 167 -4.02 12.40 1.26
CA VAL A 167 -3.99 12.91 -0.13
C VAL A 167 -4.21 11.77 -1.12
N GLY A 168 -3.59 10.60 -0.90
CA GLY A 168 -3.83 9.40 -1.72
C GLY A 168 -5.29 8.96 -1.72
N VAL A 169 -5.93 8.92 -0.54
CA VAL A 169 -7.36 8.59 -0.40
C VAL A 169 -8.26 9.62 -1.08
N LEU A 170 -7.95 10.91 -0.96
CA LEU A 170 -8.71 11.99 -1.60
C LEU A 170 -8.61 11.93 -3.12
N LEU A 171 -7.39 11.76 -3.65
CA LEU A 171 -7.17 11.60 -5.09
C LEU A 171 -7.93 10.38 -5.61
N MET A 172 -7.86 9.28 -4.88
CA MET A 172 -8.57 8.05 -5.22
C MET A 172 -10.09 8.26 -5.25
N ASN A 173 -10.70 8.85 -4.22
CA ASN A 173 -12.14 9.12 -4.21
C ASN A 173 -12.57 10.11 -5.30
N ALA A 174 -11.75 11.12 -5.58
CA ALA A 174 -12.05 12.13 -6.59
C ALA A 174 -11.93 11.59 -8.03
N THR A 175 -11.03 10.62 -8.26
CA THR A 175 -10.68 10.18 -9.61
C THR A 175 -11.18 8.78 -9.98
N ALA A 176 -11.51 7.92 -9.01
CA ALA A 176 -11.87 6.52 -9.27
C ALA A 176 -13.08 6.37 -10.20
N LEU A 177 -14.25 6.93 -9.85
CA LEU A 177 -15.45 6.81 -10.68
C LEU A 177 -15.34 7.52 -12.04
N PRO A 178 -14.81 8.76 -12.14
CA PRO A 178 -14.58 9.40 -13.42
C PRO A 178 -13.64 8.62 -14.34
N LEU A 179 -12.56 8.03 -13.80
CA LEU A 179 -11.67 7.18 -14.60
C LEU A 179 -12.36 5.89 -15.03
N VAL A 180 -13.10 5.22 -14.15
CA VAL A 180 -13.83 4.00 -14.50
C VAL A 180 -14.81 4.28 -15.64
N ALA A 181 -15.55 5.38 -15.58
CA ALA A 181 -16.47 5.79 -16.64
C ALA A 181 -15.73 6.14 -17.95
N PHE A 182 -14.61 6.87 -17.86
CA PHE A 182 -13.85 7.32 -19.02
C PHE A 182 -13.09 6.18 -19.71
N LEU A 183 -12.40 5.32 -18.95
CA LEU A 183 -11.66 4.18 -19.48
C LEU A 183 -12.56 2.99 -19.82
N GLY A 184 -13.70 2.85 -19.15
CA GLY A 184 -14.65 1.77 -19.40
C GLY A 184 -15.43 1.95 -20.70
N ASN A 185 -15.67 3.20 -21.16
CA ASN A 185 -16.44 3.51 -22.36
C ASN A 185 -17.75 2.69 -22.50
N GLY A 186 -18.46 2.52 -21.37
CA GLY A 186 -19.69 1.72 -21.28
C GLY A 186 -19.52 0.25 -20.85
N ASN A 187 -18.29 -0.23 -20.63
CA ASN A 187 -18.00 -1.55 -20.07
C ASN A 187 -17.34 -1.44 -18.69
N ASP A 188 -18.14 -1.65 -17.64
CA ASP A 188 -17.70 -1.52 -16.25
C ASP A 188 -16.56 -2.48 -15.90
N HIS A 189 -16.55 -3.71 -16.44
CA HIS A 189 -15.46 -4.66 -16.22
C HIS A 189 -14.12 -4.09 -16.68
N ALA A 190 -14.08 -3.56 -17.90
CA ALA A 190 -12.87 -2.98 -18.47
C ALA A 190 -12.48 -1.68 -17.73
N GLY A 191 -13.45 -0.86 -17.35
CA GLY A 191 -13.23 0.40 -16.62
C GLY A 191 -12.55 0.18 -15.27
N PHE A 192 -13.00 -0.81 -14.49
CA PHE A 192 -12.37 -1.13 -13.20
C PHE A 192 -10.96 -1.70 -13.37
N ILE A 193 -10.74 -2.61 -14.33
CA ILE A 193 -9.42 -3.19 -14.59
C ILE A 193 -8.43 -2.12 -15.05
N TYR A 194 -8.80 -1.28 -16.02
CA TYR A 194 -7.90 -0.25 -16.52
C TYR A 194 -7.60 0.82 -15.46
N THR A 195 -8.58 1.18 -14.64
CA THR A 195 -8.35 2.10 -13.51
C THR A 195 -7.42 1.47 -12.47
N ALA A 196 -7.60 0.19 -12.15
CA ALA A 196 -6.72 -0.56 -11.25
C ALA A 196 -5.27 -0.60 -11.77
N ILE A 197 -5.09 -0.87 -13.07
CA ILE A 197 -3.77 -0.88 -13.72
C ILE A 197 -3.15 0.51 -13.70
N LEU A 198 -3.92 1.55 -14.01
CA LEU A 198 -3.43 2.93 -14.01
C LEU A 198 -2.98 3.35 -12.60
N PHE A 199 -3.78 3.05 -11.58
CA PHE A 199 -3.41 3.25 -10.19
C PHE A 199 -2.18 2.42 -9.77
N ALA A 200 -2.08 1.16 -10.19
CA ALA A 200 -0.90 0.33 -10.00
C ALA A 200 0.37 0.97 -10.59
N VAL A 201 0.29 1.49 -11.81
CA VAL A 201 1.41 2.15 -12.49
C VAL A 201 1.79 3.45 -11.78
N ILE A 202 0.81 4.27 -11.38
CA ILE A 202 1.06 5.51 -10.63
C ILE A 202 1.76 5.20 -9.31
N SER A 203 1.25 4.23 -8.54
CA SER A 203 1.83 3.89 -7.25
C SER A 203 3.20 3.24 -7.37
N CYS A 204 3.42 2.40 -8.38
CA CYS A 204 4.75 1.86 -8.66
C CYS A 204 5.73 2.99 -9.02
N SER A 205 5.30 3.95 -9.85
CA SER A 205 6.12 5.10 -10.26
C SER A 205 6.45 6.02 -9.08
N LEU A 206 5.47 6.32 -8.22
CA LEU A 206 5.66 7.11 -7.01
C LEU A 206 6.58 6.41 -5.99
N THR A 207 6.46 5.08 -5.88
CA THR A 207 7.33 4.30 -4.99
C THR A 207 8.77 4.30 -5.49
N LEU A 208 8.98 4.17 -6.81
CA LEU A 208 10.30 4.25 -7.42
C LEU A 208 10.92 5.64 -7.33
N PHE A 209 10.13 6.71 -7.47
CA PHE A 209 10.59 8.09 -7.28
C PHE A 209 11.02 8.37 -5.83
N ALA A 210 10.41 7.69 -4.87
CA ALA A 210 10.72 7.85 -3.46
C ALA A 210 11.96 7.08 -2.98
N PHE A 211 12.51 6.19 -3.81
CA PHE A 211 13.72 5.42 -3.53
C PHE A 211 15.00 6.23 -3.81
#